data_AF-A0A919NHB6-F1
#
_entry.id   AF-A0A919NHB6-F1
#
_cell.length_a   1.000
_cell.length_b   1.000
_cell.length_c   1.000
_cell.angle_alpha   90.00
_cell.angle_beta   90.00
_cell.angle_gamma   90.00
#
_symmetry.space_group_name_H-M   'P 1'
#
loop_
_entity.id
_entity.type
_entity.pdbx_description
1 polymer ?
#
loop_
_entity_poly.entity_id
_entity_poly.type
_entity_poly.pdbx_seq_one_letter_code
_entity_poly.pdbx_strand_id
1 'polypeptide(L)'
;MEEQGPPAPGRPPTDGTQPPPAPPDPQWHRPPVGQPQWQQPQWLQPVPWQSPPAWQQPPAGWQPPPGYPPVNWEPQPTGDQLPPFTAPPAKLKPWAIVLIIVVGMLLSTAGYVVYMWRVVDSTAKQVAALDDDRWNAPPTRPTEVAPTPQTSEPSAPSEPAGPRASTYPVRDDKDLARVCDGWYYPQSPKFAGKAPHQISVGVVDSVALPSRRILSSVSVPDLTESIWQAWIPRDPAKSQLVGCVDLVKTGGTAKSCKFDDPKPETVVMKKATYRVRLFEAATGKQLLDKASVNGEDEDCPSVVFLMGNESLLSQVGDRQLYEFYRPYVMKK
;
A
#
# COMPACT_ATOMS: atom_id res chain seq x y z
N MET A 1 14.81 8.88 73.32
CA MET A 1 16.19 9.31 73.04
C MET A 1 16.49 8.81 71.65
N GLU A 2 16.34 9.69 70.67
CA GLU A 2 16.45 9.37 69.25
C GLU A 2 17.66 10.15 68.72
N GLU A 3 18.67 9.40 68.29
CA GLU A 3 20.01 9.89 67.98
C GLU A 3 20.02 10.43 66.53
N GLN A 4 20.13 11.75 66.37
CA GLN A 4 20.24 12.41 65.07
C GLN A 4 21.69 12.39 64.60
N GLY A 5 21.96 11.69 63.49
CA GLY A 5 23.26 11.61 62.85
C GLY A 5 23.68 12.93 62.14
N PRO A 6 24.99 13.14 61.93
CA PRO A 6 25.53 14.40 61.43
C PRO A 6 25.26 14.64 59.92
N PRO A 7 25.15 15.91 59.51
CA PRO A 7 24.84 16.28 58.11
C PRO A 7 26.05 16.10 57.18
N ALA A 8 25.75 15.69 55.95
CA ALA A 8 26.73 15.49 54.88
C ALA A 8 27.30 16.82 54.33
N PRO A 9 28.57 16.85 53.87
CA PRO A 9 29.20 18.04 53.32
C PRO A 9 28.62 18.44 51.95
N GLY A 10 28.39 19.75 51.80
CA GLY A 10 27.79 20.38 50.62
C GLY A 10 28.64 20.28 49.36
N ARG A 11 27.97 20.07 48.22
CA ARG A 11 28.57 20.15 46.89
C ARG A 11 28.73 21.61 46.46
N PRO A 12 29.82 21.96 45.75
CA PRO A 12 30.00 23.30 45.19
C PRO A 12 29.02 23.56 44.02
N PRO A 13 28.66 24.83 43.77
CA PRO A 13 27.80 25.23 42.68
C PRO A 13 28.53 25.11 41.34
N THR A 14 27.97 24.33 40.42
CA THR A 14 28.34 24.35 39.00
C THR A 14 27.60 25.49 38.32
N ASP A 15 28.25 26.64 38.26
CA ASP A 15 27.85 27.80 37.47
C ASP A 15 28.47 27.68 36.07
N GLY A 16 27.65 27.82 35.01
CA GLY A 16 28.17 27.72 33.64
C GLY A 16 27.19 27.31 32.55
N THR A 17 25.95 27.82 32.57
CA THR A 17 25.05 27.67 31.41
C THR A 17 25.38 28.76 30.39
N GLN A 18 26.29 28.44 29.48
CA GLN A 18 26.55 29.25 28.30
C GLN A 18 25.36 29.10 27.33
N PRO A 19 24.70 30.20 26.89
CA PRO A 19 23.58 30.10 25.96
C PRO A 19 24.05 29.53 24.61
N PRO A 20 23.21 28.72 23.93
CA PRO A 20 23.55 28.15 22.63
C PRO A 20 23.77 29.28 21.59
N PRO A 21 24.71 29.09 20.64
CA PRO A 21 24.92 30.05 19.56
C PRO A 21 23.64 30.20 18.73
N ALA A 22 23.34 31.46 18.35
CA ALA A 22 22.21 31.78 17.50
C ALA A 22 22.31 31.06 16.14
N PRO A 23 21.20 30.58 15.57
CA PRO A 23 21.19 29.97 14.25
C PRO A 23 21.62 31.01 13.19
N PRO A 24 22.37 30.60 12.15
CA PRO A 24 22.76 31.50 11.07
C PRO A 24 21.52 32.00 10.31
N ASP A 25 21.55 33.28 9.95
CA ASP A 25 20.51 33.96 9.17
C ASP A 25 20.17 33.18 7.89
N PRO A 26 18.88 32.90 7.61
CA PRO A 26 18.46 32.33 6.35
C PRO A 26 18.66 33.37 5.25
N GLN A 27 19.78 33.27 4.54
CA GLN A 27 20.00 34.00 3.30
C GLN A 27 19.03 33.48 2.24
N TRP A 28 17.86 34.10 2.16
CA TRP A 28 16.90 33.88 1.09
C TRP A 28 17.57 34.18 -0.25
N HIS A 29 17.77 33.12 -1.03
CA HIS A 29 18.20 33.20 -2.42
C HIS A 29 17.20 34.06 -3.20
N ARG A 30 17.68 35.22 -3.67
CA ARG A 30 17.01 35.96 -4.75
C ARG A 30 16.97 35.07 -6.00
N PRO A 31 15.80 34.86 -6.63
CA PRO A 31 15.76 34.15 -7.89
C PRO A 31 16.47 34.98 -8.98
N PRO A 32 17.20 34.33 -9.90
CA PRO A 32 17.84 35.02 -11.02
C PRO A 32 16.80 35.66 -11.93
N VAL A 33 17.03 36.93 -12.27
CA VAL A 33 16.27 37.67 -13.28
C VAL A 33 16.57 37.06 -14.65
N GLY A 34 15.59 36.40 -15.24
CA GLY A 34 15.70 35.79 -16.57
C GLY A 34 14.78 34.58 -16.75
N GLN A 35 13.46 34.81 -16.82
CA GLN A 35 12.53 33.77 -17.25
C GLN A 35 12.53 33.66 -18.78
N PRO A 36 12.79 32.48 -19.37
CA PRO A 36 12.45 32.22 -20.76
C PRO A 36 10.92 32.18 -20.90
N GLN A 37 10.41 32.80 -21.96
CA GLN A 37 8.99 32.79 -22.30
C GLN A 37 8.53 31.34 -22.53
N TRP A 38 7.49 30.92 -21.81
CA TRP A 38 6.86 29.62 -21.99
C TRP A 38 6.28 29.52 -23.40
N GLN A 39 6.94 28.77 -24.27
CA GLN A 39 6.34 28.32 -25.51
C GLN A 39 5.22 27.34 -25.18
N GLN A 40 4.03 27.58 -25.72
CA GLN A 40 2.91 26.65 -25.62
C GLN A 40 3.33 25.26 -26.13
N PRO A 41 2.97 24.20 -25.42
CA PRO A 41 3.30 22.87 -25.86
C PRO A 41 2.60 22.45 -27.14
N GLN A 42 3.36 21.88 -28.08
CA GLN A 42 2.91 21.58 -29.44
C GLN A 42 1.96 20.37 -29.53
N TRP A 43 1.64 19.71 -28.41
CA TRP A 43 0.74 18.56 -28.35
C TRP A 43 -0.75 18.91 -28.32
N LEU A 44 -1.11 20.19 -28.45
CA LEU A 44 -2.49 20.64 -28.66
C LEU A 44 -2.90 20.72 -30.14
N GLN A 45 -2.04 20.29 -31.07
CA GLN A 45 -2.45 20.18 -32.48
C GLN A 45 -3.20 18.85 -32.73
N PRO A 46 -4.38 18.88 -33.38
CA PRO A 46 -5.09 17.66 -33.75
C PRO A 46 -4.23 16.82 -34.69
N VAL A 47 -4.02 15.56 -34.31
CA VAL A 47 -3.20 14.62 -35.08
C VAL A 47 -3.88 14.35 -36.42
N PRO A 48 -3.25 14.64 -37.57
CA PRO A 48 -3.81 14.24 -38.86
C PRO A 48 -3.85 12.70 -38.91
N TRP A 49 -4.98 12.16 -39.38
CA TRP A 49 -5.26 10.72 -39.50
C TRP A 49 -4.04 9.93 -39.95
N GLN A 50 -3.45 9.17 -39.03
CA GLN A 50 -2.31 8.31 -39.34
C GLN A 50 -2.79 7.11 -40.14
N SER A 51 -2.14 6.87 -41.28
CA SER A 51 -2.33 5.68 -42.10
C SER A 51 -2.08 4.41 -41.27
N PRO A 52 -2.80 3.30 -41.53
CA PRO A 52 -2.63 2.06 -40.79
C PRO A 52 -1.18 1.56 -40.91
N PRO A 53 -0.67 0.91 -39.84
CA PRO A 53 0.73 0.54 -39.77
C PRO A 53 1.12 -0.54 -40.81
N ALA A 54 2.38 -0.46 -41.28
CA ALA A 54 2.89 -1.19 -42.44
C ALA A 54 2.78 -2.73 -42.38
N TRP A 55 2.63 -3.32 -41.20
CA TRP A 55 2.41 -4.77 -41.04
C TRP A 55 1.03 -5.25 -41.49
N GLN A 56 0.09 -4.35 -41.81
CA GLN A 56 -1.16 -4.71 -42.48
C GLN A 56 -1.04 -4.78 -44.01
N GLN A 57 0.10 -4.45 -44.59
CA GLN A 57 0.33 -4.60 -46.03
C GLN A 57 0.96 -5.96 -46.32
N PRO A 58 0.40 -6.76 -47.25
CA PRO A 58 1.04 -7.99 -47.67
C PRO A 58 2.42 -7.68 -48.31
N PRO A 59 3.42 -8.56 -48.14
CA PRO A 59 4.74 -8.36 -48.71
C PRO A 59 4.68 -8.23 -50.23
N ALA A 60 5.42 -7.27 -50.77
CA ALA A 60 5.48 -7.00 -52.20
C ALA A 60 5.91 -8.27 -52.97
N GLY A 61 5.08 -8.73 -53.91
CA GLY A 61 5.35 -9.89 -54.76
C GLY A 61 4.61 -11.17 -54.38
N TRP A 62 3.76 -11.16 -53.36
CA TRP A 62 2.92 -12.32 -53.06
C TRP A 62 1.82 -12.49 -54.12
N GLN A 63 1.89 -13.57 -54.91
CA GLN A 63 0.82 -13.99 -55.82
C GLN A 63 0.03 -15.13 -55.18
N PRO A 64 -1.31 -15.04 -55.08
CA PRO A 64 -2.13 -16.13 -54.55
C PRO A 64 -2.02 -17.38 -55.43
N PRO A 65 -2.14 -18.58 -54.85
CA PRO A 65 -2.14 -19.82 -55.60
C PRO A 65 -3.26 -19.86 -56.66
N PRO A 66 -3.04 -20.54 -57.80
CA PRO A 66 -4.03 -20.65 -58.88
C PRO A 66 -5.32 -21.32 -58.37
N GLY A 67 -6.47 -20.67 -58.56
CA GLY A 67 -7.77 -21.19 -58.13
C GLY A 67 -8.46 -20.35 -57.05
N TYR A 68 -7.79 -19.36 -56.47
CA TYR A 68 -8.45 -18.37 -55.62
C TYR A 68 -9.11 -17.29 -56.48
N PRO A 69 -10.40 -16.97 -56.26
CA PRO A 69 -11.04 -15.84 -56.93
C PRO A 69 -10.31 -14.55 -56.54
N PRO A 70 -10.23 -13.55 -57.45
CA PRO A 70 -9.56 -12.29 -57.16
C PRO A 70 -10.18 -11.67 -55.90
N VAL A 71 -9.33 -11.41 -54.89
CA VAL A 71 -9.75 -10.71 -53.67
C VAL A 71 -9.99 -9.26 -54.08
N ASN A 72 -11.26 -8.94 -54.35
CA ASN A 72 -11.68 -7.57 -54.59
C ASN A 72 -11.67 -6.87 -53.22
N TRP A 73 -10.69 -6.00 -52.99
CA TRP A 73 -10.55 -5.22 -51.75
C TRP A 73 -11.53 -4.04 -51.67
N GLU A 74 -12.61 -4.05 -52.45
CA GLU A 74 -13.74 -3.20 -52.14
C GLU A 74 -14.13 -3.48 -50.69
N PRO A 75 -14.20 -2.45 -49.82
CA PRO A 75 -14.61 -2.64 -48.43
C PRO A 75 -16.00 -3.27 -48.48
N GLN A 76 -16.08 -4.58 -48.26
CA GLN A 76 -17.36 -5.22 -48.09
C GLN A 76 -17.99 -4.52 -46.89
N PRO A 77 -19.15 -3.86 -47.05
CA PRO A 77 -19.93 -3.54 -45.88
C PRO A 77 -20.12 -4.87 -45.18
N THR A 78 -19.68 -4.97 -43.93
CA THR A 78 -19.94 -6.11 -43.06
C THR A 78 -21.45 -6.11 -42.81
N GLY A 79 -22.19 -6.50 -43.84
CA GLY A 79 -23.57 -6.87 -43.82
C GLY A 79 -23.61 -8.27 -43.27
N ASP A 80 -23.29 -8.39 -41.98
CA ASP A 80 -24.20 -9.12 -41.13
C ASP A 80 -25.56 -8.48 -41.41
N GLN A 81 -26.32 -9.15 -42.27
CA GLN A 81 -27.69 -8.83 -42.55
C GLN A 81 -28.41 -9.05 -41.22
N LEU A 82 -28.35 -8.02 -40.37
CA LEU A 82 -29.15 -7.91 -39.17
C LEU A 82 -30.57 -8.30 -39.60
N PRO A 83 -31.22 -9.22 -38.87
CA PRO A 83 -32.60 -9.58 -39.18
C PRO A 83 -33.39 -8.29 -39.42
N PRO A 84 -34.27 -8.24 -40.44
CA PRO A 84 -34.97 -7.02 -40.81
C PRO A 84 -35.48 -6.39 -39.53
N PHE A 85 -35.06 -5.14 -39.27
CA PHE A 85 -35.44 -4.40 -38.07
C PHE A 85 -36.95 -4.58 -37.90
N THR A 86 -37.32 -5.46 -36.97
CA THR A 86 -38.71 -5.61 -36.57
C THR A 86 -39.15 -4.20 -36.20
N ALA A 87 -40.31 -3.79 -36.73
CA ALA A 87 -40.86 -2.45 -36.52
C ALA A 87 -40.55 -1.97 -35.10
N PRO A 88 -40.07 -0.72 -34.93
CA PRO A 88 -39.62 -0.23 -33.63
C PRO A 88 -40.67 -0.60 -32.58
N PRO A 89 -40.28 -1.28 -31.49
CA PRO A 89 -41.24 -1.74 -30.50
C PRO A 89 -42.10 -0.55 -30.10
N ALA A 90 -43.42 -0.77 -30.02
CA ALA A 90 -44.38 0.27 -29.69
C ALA A 90 -43.83 1.12 -28.55
N LYS A 91 -43.70 2.44 -28.78
CA LYS A 91 -43.07 3.38 -27.85
C LYS A 91 -43.58 3.08 -26.44
N LEU A 92 -42.72 2.47 -25.62
CA LEU A 92 -43.00 2.19 -24.22
C LEU A 92 -43.37 3.53 -23.59
N LYS A 93 -44.56 3.60 -23.01
CA LYS A 93 -45.02 4.82 -22.36
C LYS A 93 -43.97 5.20 -21.30
N PRO A 94 -43.59 6.47 -21.17
CA PRO A 94 -42.47 6.89 -20.30
C PRO A 94 -42.62 6.40 -18.84
N TRP A 95 -43.84 6.19 -18.36
CA TRP A 95 -44.09 5.62 -17.03
C TRP A 95 -43.61 4.15 -16.89
N ALA A 96 -43.61 3.35 -17.96
CA ALA A 96 -43.16 1.96 -17.93
C ALA A 96 -41.64 1.86 -17.73
N ILE A 97 -40.87 2.81 -18.29
CA ILE A 97 -39.42 2.89 -18.09
C ILE A 97 -39.09 3.20 -16.62
N VAL A 98 -39.81 4.16 -16.03
CA VAL A 98 -39.65 4.51 -14.60
C VAL A 98 -39.94 3.29 -13.71
N LEU A 99 -41.00 2.53 -14.03
CA LEU A 99 -41.38 1.34 -13.28
C LEU A 99 -40.30 0.25 -13.33
N ILE A 100 -39.68 0.03 -14.49
CA ILE A 100 -38.57 -0.94 -14.64
C ILE A 100 -37.35 -0.52 -13.80
N ILE A 101 -37.01 0.76 -13.79
CA ILE A 101 -35.86 1.27 -13.01
C ILE A 101 -36.13 1.11 -11.50
N VAL A 102 -37.34 1.46 -11.03
CA VAL A 102 -37.72 1.33 -9.61
C VAL A 102 -37.71 -0.14 -9.18
N VAL A 103 -38.27 -1.05 -9.99
CA VAL A 103 -38.24 -2.49 -9.70
C VAL A 103 -36.81 -3.03 -9.71
N GLY A 104 -35.98 -2.59 -10.66
CA GLY A 104 -34.56 -2.95 -10.71
C GLY A 104 -33.78 -2.50 -9.47
N MET A 105 -34.01 -1.27 -9.00
CA MET A 105 -33.42 -0.77 -7.75
C MET A 105 -33.89 -1.57 -6.54
N LEU A 106 -35.20 -1.88 -6.44
CA LEU A 106 -35.75 -2.66 -5.32
C LEU A 106 -35.23 -4.10 -5.29
N LEU A 107 -35.08 -4.74 -6.45
CA LEU A 107 -34.51 -6.09 -6.54
C LEU A 107 -33.01 -6.09 -6.19
N SER A 108 -32.27 -5.07 -6.62
CA SER A 108 -30.85 -4.90 -6.29
C SER A 108 -30.64 -4.70 -4.78
N THR A 109 -31.44 -3.84 -4.15
CA THR A 109 -31.36 -3.61 -2.69
C THR A 109 -31.76 -4.85 -1.91
N ALA A 110 -32.84 -5.54 -2.29
CA ALA A 110 -33.25 -6.80 -1.66
C ALA A 110 -32.17 -7.89 -1.80
N GLY A 111 -31.58 -8.03 -2.99
CA GLY A 111 -30.48 -8.97 -3.24
C GLY A 111 -29.25 -8.65 -2.39
N TYR A 112 -28.89 -7.37 -2.26
CA TYR A 112 -27.78 -6.92 -1.42
C TYR A 112 -28.02 -7.21 0.07
N VAL A 113 -29.24 -7.00 0.58
CA VAL A 113 -29.60 -7.32 1.96
C VAL A 113 -29.50 -8.81 2.24
N VAL A 114 -29.99 -9.67 1.34
CA VAL A 114 -29.86 -11.14 1.47
C VAL A 114 -28.40 -11.59 1.43
N TYR A 115 -27.60 -10.98 0.55
CA TYR A 115 -26.16 -11.25 0.47
C TYR A 115 -25.45 -10.89 1.78
N MET A 116 -25.67 -9.68 2.29
CA MET A 116 -25.08 -9.23 3.56
C MET A 116 -25.51 -10.12 4.73
N TRP A 117 -26.78 -10.53 4.78
CA TRP A 117 -27.26 -11.45 5.81
C TRP A 117 -26.53 -12.80 5.78
N ARG A 118 -26.26 -13.36 4.60
CA ARG A 118 -25.45 -14.59 4.46
C ARG A 118 -24.00 -14.42 4.91
N VAL A 119 -23.37 -13.28 4.59
CA VAL A 119 -21.98 -12.99 5.01
C VAL A 119 -21.89 -12.86 6.54
N VAL A 120 -22.88 -12.24 7.17
CA VAL A 120 -22.94 -12.12 8.63
C VAL A 120 -23.17 -13.48 9.28
N ASP A 121 -24.09 -14.30 8.76
CA ASP A 121 -24.35 -15.66 9.27
C ASP A 121 -23.13 -16.59 9.13
N SER A 122 -22.41 -16.52 8.01
CA SER A 122 -21.18 -17.31 7.82
C SER A 122 -20.07 -16.89 8.79
N THR A 123 -19.92 -15.58 9.03
CA THR A 123 -18.94 -15.06 9.98
C THR A 123 -19.31 -15.44 11.41
N ALA A 124 -20.58 -15.34 11.79
CA ALA A 124 -21.05 -15.75 13.12
C ALA A 124 -20.79 -17.24 13.40
N LYS A 125 -21.01 -18.11 12.40
CA LYS A 125 -20.70 -19.54 12.50
C LYS A 125 -19.20 -19.81 12.66
N GLN A 126 -18.33 -19.07 11.97
CA GLN A 126 -16.87 -19.20 12.13
C GLN A 126 -16.41 -18.78 13.52
N VAL A 127 -16.96 -17.70 14.06
CA VAL A 127 -16.62 -17.23 15.42
C VAL A 127 -17.14 -18.23 16.47
N ALA A 128 -18.35 -18.76 16.32
CA ALA A 128 -18.88 -19.78 17.22
C ALA A 128 -18.04 -21.07 17.22
N ALA A 129 -17.54 -21.49 16.06
CA ALA A 129 -16.66 -22.65 15.96
C ALA A 129 -15.30 -22.44 16.67
N LEU A 130 -14.78 -21.21 16.70
CA LEU A 130 -13.52 -20.90 17.39
C LEU A 130 -13.68 -20.83 18.92
N ASP A 131 -14.87 -20.50 19.42
CA ASP A 131 -15.12 -20.39 20.87
C ASP A 131 -15.32 -21.78 21.52
N ASP A 132 -15.88 -22.74 20.79
CA ASP A 132 -16.12 -24.10 21.27
C ASP A 132 -14.80 -24.87 21.51
N ASP A 133 -13.83 -24.75 20.59
CA ASP A 133 -12.50 -25.36 20.73
C ASP A 133 -11.70 -24.78 21.90
N ARG A 134 -11.94 -23.50 22.28
CA ARG A 134 -11.20 -22.84 23.35
C ARG A 134 -11.64 -23.27 24.74
N TRP A 135 -12.91 -23.65 24.93
CA TRP A 135 -13.46 -24.02 26.24
C TRP A 135 -13.54 -25.52 26.49
N ASN A 136 -13.63 -26.34 25.43
CA ASN A 136 -13.70 -27.80 25.56
C ASN A 136 -12.35 -28.52 25.46
N ALA A 137 -11.25 -27.78 25.33
CA ALA A 137 -9.92 -28.37 25.50
C ALA A 137 -9.80 -28.90 26.96
N PRO A 138 -9.61 -30.22 27.17
CA PRO A 138 -9.40 -30.74 28.52
C PRO A 138 -8.19 -30.03 29.13
N PRO A 139 -8.22 -29.68 30.42
CA PRO A 139 -7.08 -29.05 31.08
C PRO A 139 -5.89 -29.97 30.91
N THR A 140 -4.96 -29.60 30.03
CA THR A 140 -3.65 -30.24 29.94
C THR A 140 -3.00 -30.04 31.29
N ARG A 141 -3.10 -31.09 32.12
CA ARG A 141 -2.43 -31.20 33.41
C ARG A 141 -0.96 -30.85 33.14
N PRO A 142 -0.35 -29.91 33.87
CA PRO A 142 1.08 -29.69 33.75
C PRO A 142 1.75 -31.00 34.12
N THR A 143 2.28 -31.71 33.13
CA THR A 143 3.23 -32.77 33.39
C THR A 143 4.44 -32.07 33.95
N GLU A 144 4.60 -32.18 35.26
CA GLU A 144 5.79 -31.83 36.03
C GLU A 144 6.94 -32.70 35.50
N VAL A 145 7.51 -32.27 34.38
CA VAL A 145 8.78 -32.80 33.89
C VAL A 145 9.84 -32.16 34.76
N ALA A 146 10.55 -33.01 35.51
CA ALA A 146 11.68 -32.63 36.34
C ALA A 146 12.62 -31.67 35.59
N PRO A 147 13.18 -30.65 36.26
CA PRO A 147 14.03 -29.64 35.64
C PRO A 147 15.32 -30.30 35.17
N THR A 148 15.35 -30.67 33.90
CA THR A 148 16.62 -30.82 33.20
C THR A 148 17.19 -29.40 33.07
N PRO A 149 18.46 -29.14 33.40
CA PRO A 149 19.08 -27.84 33.18
C PRO A 149 19.15 -27.57 31.67
N GLN A 150 18.06 -27.02 31.14
CA GLN A 150 18.04 -26.40 29.83
C GLN A 150 18.72 -25.05 30.02
N THR A 151 19.95 -24.96 29.53
CA THR A 151 20.58 -23.73 29.13
C THR A 151 19.60 -23.01 28.20
N SER A 152 18.78 -22.14 28.77
CA SER A 152 17.89 -21.23 28.07
C SER A 152 18.76 -20.18 27.39
N GLU A 153 19.40 -20.57 26.29
CA GLU A 153 19.91 -19.62 25.34
C GLU A 153 18.68 -19.01 24.65
N PRO A 154 18.44 -17.69 24.78
CA PRO A 154 17.33 -17.04 24.11
C PRO A 154 17.51 -17.29 22.62
N SER A 155 16.57 -18.02 22.01
CA SER A 155 16.48 -18.13 20.56
C SER A 155 16.18 -16.74 20.03
N ALA A 156 17.24 -15.98 19.77
CA ALA A 156 17.17 -14.77 18.99
C ALA A 156 16.48 -15.14 17.66
N PRO A 157 15.58 -14.29 17.15
CA PRO A 157 15.01 -14.51 15.83
C PRO A 157 16.17 -14.62 14.85
N SER A 158 16.35 -15.81 14.28
CA SER A 158 17.40 -16.10 13.31
C SER A 158 17.29 -15.08 12.19
N GLU A 159 18.28 -14.18 12.09
CA GLU A 159 18.42 -13.26 10.97
C GLU A 159 18.30 -14.06 9.66
N PRO A 160 17.54 -13.56 8.66
CA PRO A 160 17.34 -14.30 7.42
C PRO A 160 18.68 -14.64 6.78
N ALA A 161 18.84 -15.90 6.36
CA ALA A 161 19.95 -16.41 5.59
C ALA A 161 20.04 -15.70 4.22
N GLY A 162 20.65 -14.50 4.20
CA GLY A 162 20.88 -13.71 3.00
C GLY A 162 19.64 -13.42 2.14
N PRO A 163 19.82 -12.71 1.00
CA PRO A 163 18.77 -12.55 0.01
C PRO A 163 18.48 -13.88 -0.71
N ARG A 164 17.21 -14.21 -0.90
CA ARG A 164 16.71 -15.46 -1.52
C ARG A 164 16.00 -15.18 -2.84
N ALA A 165 16.48 -15.79 -3.93
CA ALA A 165 15.85 -15.67 -5.24
C ALA A 165 14.53 -16.45 -5.29
N SER A 166 13.46 -15.82 -5.76
CA SER A 166 12.24 -16.52 -6.16
C SER A 166 12.47 -17.28 -7.47
N THR A 167 11.90 -18.47 -7.58
CA THR A 167 11.88 -19.29 -8.80
C THR A 167 10.69 -18.98 -9.72
N TYR A 168 9.82 -18.07 -9.31
CA TYR A 168 8.60 -17.69 -10.03
C TYR A 168 8.44 -16.15 -10.05
N PRO A 169 7.74 -15.57 -11.04
CA PRO A 169 7.52 -14.12 -11.13
C PRO A 169 6.61 -13.60 -10.01
N VAL A 170 6.62 -12.29 -9.78
CA VAL A 170 5.61 -11.64 -8.95
C VAL A 170 4.24 -11.84 -9.60
N ARG A 171 3.26 -12.35 -8.83
CA ARG A 171 1.88 -12.55 -9.30
C ARG A 171 0.90 -11.59 -8.64
N ASP A 172 1.15 -11.27 -7.38
CA ASP A 172 0.31 -10.42 -6.55
C ASP A 172 1.16 -9.62 -5.53
N ASP A 173 0.48 -8.80 -4.74
CA ASP A 173 1.09 -7.98 -3.70
C ASP A 173 1.71 -8.81 -2.56
N LYS A 174 1.21 -10.02 -2.32
CA LYS A 174 1.77 -10.90 -1.27
C LYS A 174 3.16 -11.37 -1.65
N ASP A 175 3.41 -11.61 -2.93
CA ASP A 175 4.75 -11.90 -3.43
C ASP A 175 5.70 -10.70 -3.17
N LEU A 176 5.28 -9.45 -3.48
CA LEU A 176 6.10 -8.27 -3.18
C LEU A 176 6.37 -8.07 -1.69
N ALA A 177 5.42 -8.40 -0.81
CA ALA A 177 5.61 -8.32 0.63
C ALA A 177 6.80 -9.19 1.11
N ARG A 178 7.06 -10.34 0.46
CA ARG A 178 8.17 -11.24 0.81
C ARG A 178 9.53 -10.61 0.55
N VAL A 179 9.63 -9.57 -0.28
CA VAL A 179 10.90 -8.84 -0.51
C VAL A 179 11.44 -8.27 0.80
N CYS A 180 10.55 -7.80 1.66
CA CYS A 180 10.91 -7.29 2.99
C CYS A 180 11.38 -8.38 3.97
N ASP A 181 11.11 -9.65 3.64
CA ASP A 181 11.52 -10.86 4.38
C ASP A 181 12.75 -11.53 3.73
N GLY A 182 13.49 -10.75 2.93
CA GLY A 182 14.73 -11.17 2.28
C GLY A 182 14.54 -11.95 0.98
N TRP A 183 13.37 -11.93 0.36
CA TRP A 183 13.22 -12.48 -1.00
C TRP A 183 13.54 -11.44 -2.07
N TYR A 184 13.80 -11.90 -3.29
CA TYR A 184 13.81 -11.06 -4.48
C TYR A 184 13.31 -11.83 -5.70
N TYR A 185 12.89 -11.12 -6.72
CA TYR A 185 12.18 -11.65 -7.89
C TYR A 185 12.96 -11.34 -9.16
N PRO A 186 13.87 -12.23 -9.63
CA PRO A 186 14.74 -11.96 -10.77
C PRO A 186 14.03 -11.57 -12.08
N GLN A 187 12.75 -11.93 -12.22
CA GLN A 187 11.91 -11.61 -13.37
C GLN A 187 11.21 -10.24 -13.27
N SER A 188 11.26 -9.59 -12.11
CA SER A 188 10.77 -8.21 -11.95
C SER A 188 11.65 -7.23 -12.73
N PRO A 189 11.10 -6.08 -13.15
CA PRO A 189 11.89 -5.06 -13.83
C PRO A 189 12.99 -4.52 -12.90
N LYS A 190 14.21 -4.41 -13.41
CA LYS A 190 15.34 -3.85 -12.67
C LYS A 190 15.12 -2.37 -12.39
N PHE A 191 15.68 -1.87 -11.29
CA PHE A 191 15.69 -0.45 -10.95
C PHE A 191 16.64 0.31 -11.89
N ALA A 192 16.12 0.65 -13.06
CA ALA A 192 16.81 1.36 -14.13
C ALA A 192 15.79 2.02 -15.06
N GLY A 193 16.26 2.92 -15.92
CA GLY A 193 15.44 3.55 -16.96
C GLY A 193 15.01 4.96 -16.61
N LYS A 194 13.86 5.39 -17.14
CA LYS A 194 13.33 6.73 -16.90
C LYS A 194 12.40 6.70 -15.70
N ALA A 195 12.56 7.66 -14.79
CA ALA A 195 11.60 7.97 -13.75
C ALA A 195 10.23 8.39 -14.35
N PRO A 196 9.11 8.21 -13.61
CA PRO A 196 9.06 7.68 -12.25
C PRO A 196 9.14 6.14 -12.19
N HIS A 197 9.87 5.62 -11.20
CA HIS A 197 10.04 4.19 -10.95
C HIS A 197 8.90 3.64 -10.10
N GLN A 198 8.33 2.50 -10.49
CA GLN A 198 7.18 1.94 -9.78
C GLN A 198 7.60 1.33 -8.44
N ILE A 199 6.89 1.69 -7.37
CA ILE A 199 7.15 1.27 -6.00
C ILE A 199 5.88 0.66 -5.39
N SER A 200 6.07 -0.42 -4.63
CA SER A 200 5.06 -0.96 -3.71
C SER A 200 5.56 -0.83 -2.27
N VAL A 201 4.70 -0.45 -1.32
CA VAL A 201 5.11 -0.21 0.08
C VAL A 201 4.43 -1.22 1.00
N GLY A 202 5.21 -2.08 1.64
CA GLY A 202 4.75 -3.08 2.62
C GLY A 202 4.92 -2.60 4.06
N VAL A 203 3.84 -2.57 4.83
CA VAL A 203 3.82 -2.10 6.23
C VAL A 203 3.51 -3.24 7.19
N VAL A 204 4.23 -3.27 8.31
CA VAL A 204 3.94 -4.06 9.51
C VAL A 204 3.73 -3.08 10.65
N ASP A 205 2.49 -2.93 11.11
CA ASP A 205 2.07 -1.97 12.14
C ASP A 205 1.52 -2.65 13.40
N SER A 206 1.64 -3.98 13.52
CA SER A 206 1.25 -4.75 14.70
C SER A 206 2.38 -5.64 15.18
N VAL A 207 2.63 -5.61 16.50
CA VAL A 207 3.51 -6.58 17.17
C VAL A 207 2.80 -7.89 17.48
N ALA A 208 1.48 -7.86 17.66
CA ALA A 208 0.70 -9.03 18.06
C ALA A 208 0.45 -9.97 16.87
N LEU A 209 0.19 -9.40 15.70
CA LEU A 209 -0.03 -10.12 14.44
C LEU A 209 0.78 -9.42 13.34
N PRO A 210 2.09 -9.71 13.23
CA PRO A 210 2.95 -9.06 12.25
C PRO A 210 2.66 -9.59 10.84
N SER A 211 1.50 -9.23 10.29
CA SER A 211 1.16 -9.48 8.89
C SER A 211 1.56 -8.27 8.07
N ARG A 212 2.45 -8.46 7.10
CA ARG A 212 2.80 -7.40 6.17
C ARG A 212 1.70 -7.21 5.15
N ARG A 213 1.20 -5.98 5.03
CA ARG A 213 0.27 -5.57 3.97
C ARG A 213 0.93 -4.59 3.01
N ILE A 214 0.72 -4.76 1.71
CA ILE A 214 1.08 -3.72 0.74
C ILE A 214 0.01 -2.63 0.82
N LEU A 215 0.43 -1.38 0.92
CA LEU A 215 -0.47 -0.22 0.89
C LEU A 215 -1.07 -0.10 -0.51
N SER A 216 -2.39 0.07 -0.56
CA SER A 216 -3.11 0.34 -1.81
C SER A 216 -2.91 1.77 -2.32
N SER A 217 -2.41 2.67 -1.46
CA SER A 217 -2.16 4.07 -1.80
C SER A 217 -1.18 4.70 -0.83
N VAL A 218 -0.42 5.67 -1.33
CA VAL A 218 0.30 6.68 -0.54
C VAL A 218 -0.18 8.04 -1.03
N SER A 219 -0.56 8.94 -0.15
CA SER A 219 -0.89 10.32 -0.49
C SER A 219 0.37 11.06 -0.98
N VAL A 220 0.45 11.25 -2.28
CA VAL A 220 1.56 11.95 -2.96
C VAL A 220 1.14 13.37 -3.31
N PRO A 221 1.92 14.42 -3.02
CA PRO A 221 1.62 15.77 -3.49
C PRO A 221 1.78 15.88 -5.03
N ASP A 222 0.99 16.75 -5.67
CA ASP A 222 1.10 17.10 -7.10
C ASP A 222 0.99 15.89 -8.06
N LEU A 223 -0.13 15.16 -7.96
CA LEU A 223 -0.38 13.95 -8.74
C LEU A 223 -0.64 14.22 -10.22
N THR A 224 0.40 14.14 -11.03
CA THR A 224 0.23 13.75 -12.44
C THR A 224 -0.08 12.25 -12.53
N GLU A 225 -0.77 11.81 -13.57
CA GLU A 225 -1.14 10.39 -13.77
C GLU A 225 0.09 9.46 -13.71
N SER A 226 1.23 9.88 -14.27
CA SER A 226 2.45 9.07 -14.27
C SER A 226 3.06 8.91 -12.86
N ILE A 227 2.97 9.95 -12.02
CA ILE A 227 3.39 9.87 -10.61
C ILE A 227 2.43 8.95 -9.86
N TRP A 228 1.12 9.12 -10.04
CA TRP A 228 0.12 8.27 -9.38
C TRP A 228 0.35 6.78 -9.72
N GLN A 229 0.54 6.44 -10.99
CA GLN A 229 0.81 5.06 -11.42
C GLN A 229 2.14 4.49 -10.89
N ALA A 230 3.11 5.34 -10.58
CA ALA A 230 4.37 4.89 -10.00
C ALA A 230 4.23 4.49 -8.52
N TRP A 231 3.40 5.20 -7.77
CA TRP A 231 3.16 4.92 -6.35
C TRP A 231 2.02 3.92 -6.12
N ILE A 232 1.18 3.71 -7.12
CA ILE A 232 0.05 2.77 -7.10
C ILE A 232 0.10 1.93 -8.39
N PRO A 233 1.05 0.98 -8.48
CA PRO A 233 1.17 0.13 -9.65
C PRO A 233 -0.06 -0.78 -9.74
N ARG A 234 -0.80 -0.70 -10.87
CA ARG A 234 -1.96 -1.59 -11.12
C ARG A 234 -1.57 -3.05 -11.29
N ASP A 235 -0.33 -3.29 -11.72
CA ASP A 235 0.24 -4.62 -11.91
C ASP A 235 1.46 -4.76 -10.99
N PRO A 236 1.39 -5.57 -9.93
CA PRO A 236 2.51 -5.73 -9.00
C PRO A 236 3.77 -6.27 -9.69
N ALA A 237 3.64 -7.00 -10.80
CA ALA A 237 4.78 -7.48 -11.57
C ALA A 237 5.59 -6.36 -12.24
N LYS A 238 5.08 -5.13 -12.28
CA LYS A 238 5.78 -3.94 -12.80
C LYS A 238 6.56 -3.17 -11.74
N SER A 239 6.41 -3.52 -10.45
CA SER A 239 7.15 -2.87 -9.37
C SER A 239 8.65 -3.10 -9.52
N GLN A 240 9.41 -2.01 -9.56
CA GLN A 240 10.88 -2.01 -9.57
C GLN A 240 11.43 -1.94 -8.14
N LEU A 241 10.70 -1.27 -7.26
CA LEU A 241 11.09 -0.96 -5.89
C LEU A 241 10.07 -1.52 -4.91
N VAL A 242 10.54 -1.97 -3.74
CA VAL A 242 9.71 -2.33 -2.59
C VAL A 242 10.17 -1.57 -1.36
N GLY A 243 9.30 -0.70 -0.83
CA GLY A 243 9.48 -0.03 0.44
C GLY A 243 8.98 -0.91 1.59
N CYS A 244 9.72 -1.01 2.68
CA CYS A 244 9.38 -1.83 3.84
C CYS A 244 9.34 -0.96 5.08
N VAL A 245 8.20 -0.92 5.77
CA VAL A 245 7.98 -0.15 6.99
C VAL A 245 7.67 -1.12 8.11
N ASP A 246 8.61 -1.30 9.03
CA ASP A 246 8.53 -2.31 10.08
C ASP A 246 8.44 -1.65 11.44
N LEU A 247 7.39 -1.97 12.20
CA LEU A 247 7.29 -1.53 13.60
C LEU A 247 8.45 -2.13 14.41
N VAL A 248 9.28 -1.27 14.98
CA VAL A 248 10.44 -1.66 15.82
C VAL A 248 10.09 -1.57 17.30
N LYS A 249 9.43 -0.48 17.70
CA LYS A 249 9.18 -0.20 19.10
C LYS A 249 7.90 0.61 19.29
N THR A 250 7.18 0.33 20.37
CA THR A 250 6.11 1.17 20.89
C THR A 250 6.61 1.95 22.10
N GLY A 251 6.36 3.25 22.14
CA GLY A 251 6.71 4.18 23.21
C GLY A 251 5.54 4.52 24.13
N GLY A 252 5.64 5.67 24.78
CA GLY A 252 4.60 6.20 25.66
C GLY A 252 3.37 6.71 24.89
N THR A 253 2.41 7.25 25.63
CA THR A 253 1.20 7.87 25.07
C THR A 253 1.55 9.05 24.17
N ALA A 254 1.05 9.00 22.93
CA ALA A 254 1.05 10.12 22.00
C ALA A 254 -0.14 11.03 22.31
N LYS A 255 -1.35 10.48 22.24
CA LYS A 255 -2.60 11.17 22.52
C LYS A 255 -3.73 10.19 22.86
N SER A 256 -4.90 10.72 23.21
CA SER A 256 -6.12 9.92 23.40
C SER A 256 -7.13 10.22 22.30
N CYS A 257 -7.64 9.18 21.65
CA CYS A 257 -8.67 9.27 20.63
C CYS A 257 -10.05 9.00 21.25
N LYS A 258 -10.98 9.92 21.05
CA LYS A 258 -12.36 9.78 21.51
C LYS A 258 -13.22 9.27 20.36
N PHE A 259 -14.00 8.24 20.64
CA PHE A 259 -14.97 7.65 19.72
C PHE A 259 -16.33 7.72 20.39
N ASP A 260 -17.26 8.47 19.82
CA ASP A 260 -18.56 8.69 20.47
C ASP A 260 -19.61 7.62 20.11
N ASP A 261 -19.43 6.93 18.98
CA ASP A 261 -20.36 5.93 18.45
C ASP A 261 -19.71 4.54 18.28
N PRO A 262 -20.44 3.43 18.56
CA PRO A 262 -21.80 3.37 19.11
C PRO A 262 -21.86 3.61 20.62
N LYS A 263 -20.72 3.65 21.31
CA LYS A 263 -20.61 4.00 22.73
C LYS A 263 -19.37 4.88 22.92
N PRO A 264 -19.44 5.92 23.76
CA PRO A 264 -18.29 6.74 24.10
C PRO A 264 -17.15 5.89 24.67
N GLU A 265 -16.06 5.79 23.92
CA GLU A 265 -14.84 5.10 24.31
C GLU A 265 -13.64 6.00 24.04
N THR A 266 -12.67 5.95 24.95
CA THR A 266 -11.41 6.67 24.79
C THR A 266 -10.28 5.66 24.63
N VAL A 267 -9.66 5.69 23.46
CA VAL A 267 -8.60 4.76 23.08
C VAL A 267 -7.28 5.50 23.12
N VAL A 268 -6.31 4.95 23.84
CA VAL A 268 -4.97 5.53 23.92
C VAL A 268 -4.22 5.24 22.63
N MET A 269 -3.64 6.28 22.04
CA MET A 269 -2.64 6.16 20.98
C MET A 269 -1.25 6.25 21.58
N LYS A 270 -0.38 5.29 21.26
CA LYS A 270 1.03 5.27 21.65
C LYS A 270 1.91 5.74 20.50
N LYS A 271 3.03 6.37 20.83
CA LYS A 271 4.08 6.68 19.86
C LYS A 271 4.68 5.38 19.34
N ALA A 272 4.88 5.24 18.05
CA ALA A 272 5.61 4.12 17.48
C ALA A 272 6.88 4.57 16.76
N THR A 273 7.88 3.68 16.76
CA THR A 273 9.13 3.83 16.04
C THR A 273 9.23 2.69 15.04
N TYR A 274 9.56 3.03 13.80
CA TYR A 274 9.62 2.14 12.67
C TYR A 274 11.03 2.08 12.08
N ARG A 275 11.34 0.99 11.39
CA ARG A 275 12.47 0.87 10.48
C ARG A 275 11.95 0.96 9.06
N VAL A 276 12.51 1.88 8.27
CA VAL A 276 12.11 2.13 6.88
C VAL A 276 13.23 1.68 5.96
N ARG A 277 12.96 0.71 5.08
CA ARG A 277 13.93 0.14 4.14
C ARG A 277 13.39 0.24 2.72
N LEU A 278 14.29 0.27 1.73
CA LEU A 278 13.93 0.22 0.31
C LEU A 278 14.78 -0.83 -0.38
N PHE A 279 14.16 -1.68 -1.18
CA PHE A 279 14.83 -2.74 -1.94
C PHE A 279 14.51 -2.64 -3.42
N GLU A 280 15.47 -3.03 -4.26
CA GLU A 280 15.19 -3.36 -5.66
C GLU A 280 14.55 -4.75 -5.74
N ALA A 281 13.34 -4.83 -6.31
CA ALA A 281 12.57 -6.08 -6.38
C ALA A 281 13.33 -7.18 -7.14
N ALA A 282 14.04 -6.81 -8.22
CA ALA A 282 14.73 -7.74 -9.09
C ALA A 282 15.97 -8.42 -8.49
N THR A 283 16.65 -7.74 -7.56
CA THR A 283 17.98 -8.16 -7.06
C THR A 283 18.03 -8.34 -5.56
N GLY A 284 17.05 -7.81 -4.82
CA GLY A 284 17.07 -7.77 -3.36
C GLY A 284 18.07 -6.75 -2.81
N LYS A 285 18.67 -5.91 -3.67
CA LYS A 285 19.63 -4.89 -3.24
C LYS A 285 18.94 -3.85 -2.37
N GLN A 286 19.44 -3.67 -1.16
CA GLN A 286 19.00 -2.60 -0.26
C GLN A 286 19.53 -1.24 -0.76
N LEU A 287 18.62 -0.30 -0.96
CA LEU A 287 18.89 1.06 -1.47
C LEU A 287 18.76 2.12 -0.35
N LEU A 288 17.95 1.85 0.66
CA LEU A 288 17.71 2.71 1.82
C LEU A 288 17.54 1.86 3.08
N ASP A 289 18.04 2.34 4.22
CA ASP A 289 17.77 1.79 5.55
C ASP A 289 17.83 2.89 6.61
N LYS A 290 16.67 3.22 7.17
CA LYS A 290 16.50 4.14 8.29
C LYS A 290 16.02 3.33 9.48
N ALA A 291 16.94 3.05 10.41
CA ALA A 291 16.70 2.15 11.54
C ALA A 291 15.66 2.66 12.56
N SER A 292 15.47 3.98 12.65
CA SER A 292 14.58 4.60 13.64
C SER A 292 13.89 5.82 13.06
N VAL A 293 12.63 5.64 12.67
CA VAL A 293 11.72 6.67 12.17
C VAL A 293 10.54 6.75 13.13
N ASN A 294 10.25 7.93 13.66
CA ASN A 294 9.06 8.12 14.49
C ASN A 294 7.82 8.18 13.60
N GLY A 295 6.75 7.48 14.01
CA GLY A 295 5.44 7.67 13.41
C GLY A 295 4.89 9.04 13.80
N GLU A 296 4.89 9.97 12.84
CA GLU A 296 4.43 11.36 13.02
C GLU A 296 2.94 11.52 12.73
N ASP A 297 2.31 10.54 12.07
CA ASP A 297 0.87 10.53 11.88
C ASP A 297 0.21 10.08 13.19
N GLU A 298 -0.24 11.06 13.93
CA GLU A 298 -1.00 10.84 15.14
C GLU A 298 -2.50 10.97 14.89
N ASP A 299 -3.02 11.08 13.66
CA ASP A 299 -4.46 11.33 13.44
C ASP A 299 -5.35 10.20 13.97
N CYS A 300 -6.47 10.59 14.61
CA CYS A 300 -7.39 9.58 15.12
C CYS A 300 -8.17 9.00 13.93
N PRO A 301 -8.05 7.68 13.65
CA PRO A 301 -8.87 7.05 12.63
C PRO A 301 -10.36 7.24 12.97
N SER A 302 -11.21 7.38 11.96
CA SER A 302 -12.66 7.54 12.18
C SER A 302 -13.33 6.23 12.63
N VAL A 303 -12.73 5.09 12.29
CA VAL A 303 -13.24 3.76 12.64
C VAL A 303 -12.06 2.90 13.07
N VAL A 304 -12.21 2.23 14.21
CA VAL A 304 -11.22 1.28 14.74
C VAL A 304 -11.92 -0.02 15.11
N PHE A 305 -11.26 -1.13 14.81
CA PHE A 305 -11.64 -2.44 15.33
C PHE A 305 -10.62 -2.79 16.40
N LEU A 306 -11.01 -2.67 17.67
CA LEU A 306 -10.14 -2.99 18.79
C LEU A 306 -10.51 -4.36 19.34
N MET A 307 -9.50 -5.22 19.50
CA MET A 307 -9.67 -6.51 20.17
C MET A 307 -9.16 -6.39 21.60
N GLY A 308 -10.07 -6.10 22.55
CA GLY A 308 -9.72 -5.92 23.96
C GLY A 308 -9.05 -4.57 24.23
N ASN A 309 -7.99 -4.56 25.04
CA ASN A 309 -7.33 -3.33 25.52
C ASN A 309 -6.20 -2.85 24.58
N GLU A 310 -6.39 -3.00 23.28
CA GLU A 310 -5.39 -2.60 22.29
C GLU A 310 -5.29 -1.06 22.21
N SER A 311 -4.06 -0.56 22.13
CA SER A 311 -3.78 0.85 21.90
C SER A 311 -3.54 1.11 20.43
N LEU A 312 -4.00 2.25 19.93
CA LEU A 312 -3.60 2.73 18.60
C LEU A 312 -2.11 3.06 18.59
N LEU A 313 -1.49 3.00 17.42
CA LEU A 313 -0.10 3.40 17.23
C LEU A 313 -0.04 4.59 16.28
N SER A 314 0.83 5.56 16.57
CA SER A 314 1.16 6.61 15.60
C SER A 314 1.83 5.98 14.38
N GLN A 315 1.49 6.40 13.17
CA GLN A 315 1.96 5.75 11.94
C GLN A 315 3.02 6.61 11.23
N VAL A 316 3.79 5.99 10.33
CA VAL A 316 4.64 6.74 9.39
C VAL A 316 3.70 7.34 8.34
N GLY A 317 3.45 8.64 8.44
CA GLY A 317 2.50 9.32 7.55
C GLY A 317 2.92 9.28 6.09
N ASP A 318 1.95 9.35 5.18
CA ASP A 318 2.18 9.26 3.73
C ASP A 318 3.16 10.30 3.21
N ARG A 319 3.10 11.54 3.72
CA ARG A 319 4.07 12.60 3.36
C ARG A 319 5.50 12.22 3.77
N GLN A 320 5.66 11.60 4.94
CA GLN A 320 6.96 11.17 5.46
C GLN A 320 7.50 10.02 4.59
N LEU A 321 6.66 9.05 4.24
CA LEU A 321 6.99 7.96 3.29
C LEU A 321 7.38 8.50 1.92
N TYR A 322 6.61 9.48 1.42
CA TYR A 322 6.89 10.15 0.15
C TYR A 322 8.29 10.75 0.15
N GLU A 323 8.65 11.55 1.16
CA GLU A 323 9.97 12.17 1.24
C GLU A 323 11.11 11.16 1.33
N PHE A 324 10.89 10.00 1.97
CA PHE A 324 11.92 8.95 2.02
C PHE A 324 12.17 8.28 0.67
N TYR A 325 11.12 7.97 -0.10
CA TYR A 325 11.28 7.20 -1.34
C TYR A 325 11.33 8.07 -2.60
N ARG A 326 10.87 9.32 -2.56
CA ARG A 326 10.90 10.27 -3.70
C ARG A 326 12.27 10.34 -4.39
N PRO A 327 13.43 10.38 -3.69
CA PRO A 327 14.75 10.43 -4.34
C PRO A 327 15.07 9.19 -5.20
N TYR A 328 14.39 8.08 -4.99
CA TYR A 328 14.56 6.83 -5.74
C TYR A 328 13.47 6.66 -6.80
N VAL A 329 12.24 7.05 -6.47
CA VAL A 329 11.11 6.99 -7.41
C VAL A 329 11.26 8.01 -8.54
N MET A 330 11.70 9.23 -8.22
CA MET A 330 11.68 10.35 -9.17
C MET A 330 13.02 10.63 -9.87
N LYS A 331 14.09 9.92 -9.50
CA LYS A 331 15.43 10.16 -10.03
C LYS A 331 15.74 9.17 -11.17
N LYS A 332 16.42 9.67 -12.20
CA LYS A 332 16.92 8.90 -13.35
C LYS A 332 18.26 8.23 -13.04
#